data_AF-A0A1Y1JWQ4-F1
#
_entry.id   AF-A0A1Y1JWQ4-F1
#
_cell.length_a   1.000
_cell.length_b   1.000
_cell.length_c   1.000
_cell.angle_alpha   90.00
_cell.angle_beta   90.00
_cell.angle_gamma   90.00
#
_symmetry.space_group_name_H-M   'P 1'
#
loop_
_entity.id
_entity.type
_entity.pdbx_description
1 polymer ?
#
loop_
_entity_poly.entity_id
_entity_poly.type
_entity_poly.pdbx_seq_one_letter_code
_entity_poly.pdbx_strand_id
1 'polypeptide(L)'
;RRLWGDVYFNPRKRSFTRKPIEDGAARSFVHFVLEPIYKLFTQSISAAPEDLKLVLASLNIQLKPAQYKADAKDILKAVCHQFFGPSTAFVDMIVRHVPSPIEGAQRLLERAYSGPLDTKVAGSMKACDQDGPLVMHITKLFNTSDAKSFYSFGRVLSGTAR
;
A
#
# COMPACT_ATOMS: atom_id res chain seq x y z
N ARG A 1 -2.30 -11.75 12.42
CA ARG A 1 -3.75 -12.00 12.26
C ARG A 1 -4.61 -11.63 13.50
N ARG A 2 -4.05 -11.11 14.61
CA ARG A 2 -4.81 -10.79 15.85
C ARG A 2 -4.98 -9.29 16.12
N LEU A 3 -4.59 -8.44 15.17
CA LEU A 3 -4.64 -6.98 15.28
C LEU A 3 -5.90 -6.38 14.64
N TRP A 4 -6.88 -7.19 14.24
CA TRP A 4 -8.08 -6.72 13.55
C TRP A 4 -9.31 -7.52 13.97
N GLY A 5 -10.47 -6.88 13.93
CA GLY A 5 -11.76 -7.44 14.35
C GLY A 5 -11.95 -7.42 15.87
N ASP A 6 -12.92 -8.21 16.33
CA ASP A 6 -13.30 -8.32 17.75
C ASP A 6 -12.34 -9.24 18.50
N VAL A 7 -11.11 -8.74 18.64
CA VAL A 7 -10.03 -9.37 19.37
C VAL A 7 -9.50 -8.36 20.37
N TYR A 8 -9.31 -8.79 21.61
CA TYR A 8 -8.89 -7.98 22.76
C TYR A 8 -7.59 -8.54 23.32
N PHE A 9 -6.78 -7.69 23.94
CA PHE A 9 -5.51 -8.10 24.56
C PHE A 9 -5.63 -8.15 26.06
N ASN A 10 -5.25 -9.28 26.66
CA ASN A 10 -5.19 -9.45 28.10
C ASN A 10 -3.77 -9.17 28.61
N PRO A 11 -3.52 -8.04 29.28
CA PRO A 11 -2.19 -7.70 29.76
C PRO A 11 -1.72 -8.63 30.89
N ARG A 12 -2.63 -9.16 31.71
CA ARG A 12 -2.30 -10.08 32.82
C ARG A 12 -1.82 -11.44 32.32
N LYS A 13 -2.55 -12.02 31.35
CA LYS A 13 -2.23 -13.32 30.75
C LYS A 13 -1.32 -13.22 29.51
N ARG A 14 -1.02 -12.00 29.05
CA ARG A 14 -0.29 -11.69 27.80
C ARG A 14 -0.82 -12.46 26.59
N SER A 15 -2.14 -12.58 26.50
CA SER A 15 -2.82 -13.38 25.48
C SER A 15 -3.98 -12.62 24.83
N PHE A 16 -4.41 -13.06 23.66
CA PHE A 16 -5.52 -12.45 22.93
C PHE A 16 -6.80 -13.25 23.13
N THR A 17 -7.92 -12.55 23.34
CA THR A 17 -9.25 -13.14 23.54
C THR A 17 -10.23 -12.57 22.52
N ARG A 18 -11.28 -13.32 22.17
CA ARG A 18 -12.40 -12.82 21.35
C ARG A 18 -13.57 -12.29 22.18
N LYS A 19 -13.50 -12.49 23.50
CA LYS A 19 -14.44 -11.91 24.45
C LYS A 19 -13.77 -10.69 25.10
N PRO A 20 -14.51 -9.59 25.30
CA PRO A 20 -14.03 -8.47 26.09
C PRO A 20 -13.69 -8.96 27.49
N ILE A 21 -12.61 -8.44 28.05
CA ILE A 21 -12.12 -8.82 29.38
C ILE A 21 -12.92 -8.09 30.46
N GLU A 22 -13.32 -6.86 30.13
CA GLU A 22 -14.03 -5.91 30.98
C GLU A 22 -14.97 -5.09 30.08
N ASP A 23 -16.01 -4.49 30.65
CA ASP A 23 -16.86 -3.56 29.90
C ASP A 23 -16.04 -2.36 29.44
N GLY A 24 -16.08 -2.08 28.13
CA GLY A 24 -15.26 -1.03 27.51
C GLY A 24 -13.83 -1.45 27.16
N ALA A 25 -13.48 -2.74 27.23
CA ALA A 25 -12.16 -3.21 26.83
C ALA A 25 -11.80 -2.76 25.39
N ALA A 26 -10.64 -2.13 25.23
CA ALA A 26 -10.16 -1.69 23.93
C ALA A 26 -9.86 -2.89 23.02
N ARG A 27 -10.25 -2.79 21.74
CA ARG A 27 -9.88 -3.79 20.74
C ARG A 27 -8.37 -3.75 20.53
N SER A 28 -7.80 -4.90 20.19
CA SER A 28 -6.38 -5.08 19.86
C SER A 28 -5.88 -4.07 18.82
N PHE A 29 -6.67 -3.76 17.78
CA PHE A 29 -6.33 -2.73 16.81
C PHE A 29 -6.22 -1.35 17.45
N VAL A 30 -7.16 -1.00 18.32
CA VAL A 30 -7.16 0.29 19.01
C VAL A 30 -5.93 0.38 19.90
N HIS A 31 -5.68 -0.64 20.72
CA HIS A 31 -4.59 -0.64 21.68
C HIS A 31 -3.19 -0.66 21.04
N PHE A 32 -2.98 -1.49 20.00
CA PHE A 32 -1.65 -1.70 19.43
C PHE A 32 -1.36 -0.87 18.17
N VAL A 33 -2.38 -0.31 17.52
CA VAL A 33 -2.20 0.44 16.26
C VAL A 33 -2.66 1.88 16.44
N LEU A 34 -3.93 2.11 16.75
CA LEU A 34 -4.46 3.48 16.77
C LEU A 34 -3.92 4.31 17.94
N GLU A 35 -3.91 3.79 19.16
CA GLU A 35 -3.42 4.50 20.34
C GLU A 35 -1.97 4.99 20.18
N PRO A 36 -1.00 4.16 19.73
CA PRO A 36 0.34 4.64 19.42
C PRO A 36 0.38 5.74 18.36
N ILE A 37 -0.41 5.61 17.29
CA ILE A 37 -0.48 6.61 16.22
C ILE A 37 -1.05 7.94 16.74
N TYR A 38 -2.14 7.90 17.50
CA TYR A 38 -2.73 9.08 18.12
C TYR A 38 -1.74 9.76 19.07
N LYS A 39 -1.05 8.99 19.91
CA LYS A 39 -0.01 9.52 20.80
C LYS A 39 1.12 10.18 20.01
N LEU A 40 1.60 9.54 18.94
CA LEU A 40 2.64 10.11 18.07
C LEU A 40 2.20 11.45 17.47
N PHE A 41 0.95 11.53 17.00
CA PHE A 41 0.40 12.72 16.36
C PHE A 41 0.22 13.85 17.36
N THR A 42 -0.41 13.59 18.50
CA THR A 42 -0.62 14.59 19.56
C THR A 42 0.70 15.12 20.09
N GLN A 43 1.69 14.26 20.33
CA GLN A 43 3.01 14.69 20.78
C GLN A 43 3.73 15.52 19.72
N SER A 44 3.64 15.14 18.44
CA SER A 44 4.29 15.90 17.35
C SER A 44 3.67 17.28 17.10
N ILE A 45 2.39 17.46 17.44
CA ILE A 45 1.66 18.72 17.17
C ILE A 45 1.67 19.65 18.39
N SER A 46 1.57 19.11 19.61
CA SER A 46 1.28 19.89 20.81
C SER A 46 2.39 19.89 21.86
N ALA A 47 3.36 18.97 21.80
CA ALA A 47 4.39 18.88 22.83
C ALA A 47 5.48 19.94 22.67
N ALA A 48 6.08 20.34 23.80
CA ALA A 48 7.29 21.14 23.77
C ALA A 48 8.44 20.34 23.12
N PRO A 49 9.40 21.01 22.44
CA PRO A 49 10.50 20.33 21.76
C PRO A 49 11.31 19.37 22.65
N GLU A 50 11.48 19.69 23.92
CA GLU A 50 12.23 18.85 24.88
C GLU A 50 11.49 17.53 25.18
N ASP A 51 10.17 17.59 25.41
CA ASP A 51 9.34 16.41 25.65
C ASP A 51 9.25 15.54 24.39
N LEU A 52 9.07 16.19 23.23
CA LEU A 52 9.04 15.50 21.94
C LEU A 52 10.35 14.75 21.69
N LYS A 53 11.50 15.36 22.01
CA LYS A 53 12.82 14.71 21.85
C LYS A 53 12.95 13.44 22.69
N LEU A 54 12.43 13.42 23.92
CA LEU A 54 12.42 12.22 24.77
C LEU A 54 11.52 11.11 24.19
N VAL A 55 10.32 11.47 23.73
CA VAL A 55 9.40 10.51 23.11
C VAL A 55 10.00 9.92 21.83
N LEU A 56 10.55 10.76 20.95
CA LEU A 56 11.16 10.30 19.70
C LEU A 56 12.40 9.43 19.94
N ALA A 57 13.20 9.73 20.97
CA ALA A 57 14.32 8.87 21.36
C ALA A 57 13.86 7.46 21.77
N SER A 58 12.74 7.33 22.48
CA SER A 58 12.17 6.02 22.84
C SER A 58 11.71 5.18 21.64
N LEU A 59 11.40 5.85 20.52
CA LEU A 59 11.01 5.26 19.25
C LEU A 59 12.18 5.11 18.27
N ASN A 60 13.41 5.43 18.72
CA ASN A 60 14.62 5.46 17.90
C ASN A 60 14.53 6.41 16.70
N ILE A 61 13.81 7.53 16.85
CA ILE A 61 13.65 8.59 15.85
C ILE A 61 14.52 9.78 16.25
N GLN A 62 15.29 10.31 15.30
CA GLN A 62 16.13 11.48 15.53
C GLN A 62 15.83 12.57 14.51
N LEU A 63 15.50 13.76 15.01
CA LEU A 63 15.34 14.95 14.19
C LEU A 63 16.56 15.87 14.36
N LYS A 64 16.91 16.61 13.31
CA LYS A 64 17.94 17.65 13.39
C LYS A 64 17.42 18.81 14.26
N PRO A 65 18.29 19.56 14.96
CA PRO A 65 17.89 20.71 15.77
C PRO A 65 17.02 21.74 15.04
N ALA A 66 17.27 21.96 13.74
CA ALA A 66 16.47 22.87 12.92
C ALA A 66 15.04 22.36 12.67
N GLN A 67 14.82 21.04 12.63
CA GLN A 67 13.50 20.46 12.35
C GLN A 67 12.54 20.63 13.53
N TYR A 68 13.04 20.72 14.77
CA TYR A 68 12.21 21.01 15.94
C TYR A 68 11.63 22.43 15.95
N LYS A 69 12.15 23.33 15.10
CA LYS A 69 11.65 24.69 14.93
C LYS A 69 10.70 24.85 13.75
N ALA A 70 10.45 23.77 13.00
CA ALA A 70 9.53 23.79 11.87
C ALA A 70 8.06 23.79 12.34
N ASP A 71 7.15 24.05 11.42
CA ASP A 71 5.73 23.97 11.72
C ASP A 71 5.32 22.53 12.08
N ALA A 72 4.28 22.40 12.92
CA ALA A 72 3.77 21.12 13.41
C ALA A 72 3.49 20.11 12.28
N LYS A 73 3.02 20.58 11.12
CA LYS A 73 2.76 19.75 9.94
C LYS A 73 4.02 19.09 9.39
N ASP A 74 5.13 19.81 9.36
CA ASP A 74 6.39 19.32 8.80
C ASP A 74 7.14 18.44 9.80
N ILE A 75 7.05 18.76 11.10
CA ILE A 75 7.48 17.86 12.18
C ILE A 75 6.75 16.52 12.07
N LEU A 76 5.42 16.54 11.98
CA LEU A 76 4.61 15.33 11.88
C LEU A 76 4.99 14.49 10.65
N LYS A 77 5.17 15.12 9.48
CA LYS A 77 5.62 14.41 8.27
C LYS A 77 6.99 13.77 8.47
N ALA A 78 7.95 14.48 9.04
CA ALA A 78 9.30 13.96 9.28
C ALA A 78 9.30 12.78 10.26
N VAL A 79 8.54 12.91 11.35
CA VAL A 79 8.37 11.86 12.37
C VAL A 79 7.69 10.64 11.75
N CYS A 80 6.58 10.80 11.04
CA CYS A 80 5.89 9.70 10.38
C CYS A 80 6.77 9.02 9.32
N HIS A 81 7.57 9.76 8.57
CA HIS A 81 8.48 9.20 7.59
C HIS A 81 9.53 8.29 8.23
N GLN A 82 10.10 8.67 9.38
CA GLN A 82 11.04 7.80 10.11
C GLN A 82 10.35 6.66 10.85
N PHE A 83 9.16 6.90 11.42
CA PHE A 83 8.42 5.89 12.19
C PHE A 83 7.88 4.76 11.31
N PHE A 84 7.20 5.09 10.21
CA PHE A 84 6.62 4.11 9.29
C PHE A 84 7.58 3.65 8.21
N GLY A 85 8.57 4.48 7.87
CA GLY A 85 9.52 4.20 6.80
C GLY A 85 8.88 4.23 5.40
N PRO A 86 9.47 3.52 4.43
CA PRO A 86 8.93 3.42 3.08
C PRO A 86 7.58 2.69 3.06
N SER A 87 6.78 2.90 2.00
CA SER A 87 5.45 2.30 1.84
C SER A 87 5.47 0.79 1.50
N THR A 88 6.29 0.00 2.20
CA THR A 88 6.46 -1.45 2.00
C THR A 88 5.16 -2.20 2.21
N ALA A 89 4.36 -1.82 3.22
CA ALA A 89 3.08 -2.45 3.49
C ALA A 89 2.09 -2.36 2.31
N PHE A 90 2.14 -1.25 1.56
CA PHE A 90 1.33 -1.07 0.36
C PHE A 90 1.80 -1.99 -0.77
N VAL A 91 3.11 -2.07 -0.99
CA VAL A 91 3.71 -2.96 -1.99
C VAL A 91 3.42 -4.43 -1.65
N ASP A 92 3.59 -4.83 -0.39
CA ASP A 92 3.25 -6.16 0.11
C ASP A 92 1.79 -6.53 -0.15
N MET A 93 0.89 -5.58 0.09
CA MET A 93 -0.54 -5.77 -0.16
C MET A 93 -0.82 -5.96 -1.66
N ILE A 94 -0.18 -5.18 -2.53
CA ILE A 94 -0.29 -5.37 -3.99
C ILE A 94 0.24 -6.74 -4.39
N VAL A 95 1.47 -7.09 -4.02
CA VAL A 95 2.11 -8.35 -4.43
C VAL A 95 1.33 -9.57 -3.95
N ARG A 96 0.71 -9.51 -2.76
CA ARG A 96 -0.05 -10.63 -2.20
C ARG A 96 -1.47 -10.78 -2.76
N HIS A 97 -2.10 -9.69 -3.18
CA HIS A 97 -3.54 -9.69 -3.48
C HIS A 97 -3.88 -9.30 -4.92
N VAL A 98 -2.97 -8.62 -5.63
CA VAL A 98 -3.14 -8.31 -7.05
C VAL A 98 -2.48 -9.44 -7.84
N PRO A 99 -3.23 -10.19 -8.66
CA PRO A 99 -2.65 -11.27 -9.44
C PRO A 99 -1.63 -10.73 -10.43
N SER A 100 -0.56 -11.50 -10.63
CA SER A 100 0.42 -11.21 -11.68
C SER A 100 -0.25 -11.19 -13.07
N PRO A 101 0.40 -10.59 -14.09
CA PRO A 101 -0.11 -10.61 -15.46
C PRO A 101 -0.47 -12.01 -15.96
N ILE A 102 0.35 -13.01 -15.61
CA ILE A 102 0.18 -14.42 -15.97
C ILE A 102 -1.05 -15.02 -15.28
N GLU A 103 -1.16 -14.87 -13.95
CA GLU A 103 -2.31 -15.40 -13.19
C GLU A 103 -3.62 -14.71 -13.59
N GLY A 104 -3.57 -13.41 -13.87
CA GLY A 104 -4.73 -12.60 -14.23
C GLY A 104 -5.13 -12.68 -15.71
N ALA A 105 -4.30 -13.27 -16.57
CA ALA A 105 -4.52 -13.27 -18.02
C ALA A 105 -5.81 -13.97 -18.40
N GLN A 106 -6.07 -15.16 -17.86
CA GLN A 106 -7.28 -15.92 -18.19
C GLN A 106 -8.56 -15.12 -17.94
N ARG A 107 -8.69 -14.52 -16.75
CA ARG A 107 -9.85 -13.69 -16.39
C ARG A 107 -10.00 -12.47 -17.29
N LEU A 108 -8.88 -11.90 -17.75
CA LEU A 108 -8.89 -10.79 -18.69
C LEU A 108 -9.43 -11.24 -20.07
N LEU A 109 -8.91 -12.34 -20.60
CA LEU A 109 -9.35 -12.88 -21.89
C LEU A 109 -10.85 -13.20 -21.87
N GLU A 110 -11.31 -13.93 -20.85
CA GLU A 110 -12.72 -14.33 -20.72
C GLU A 110 -13.68 -13.13 -20.70
N ARG A 111 -13.23 -11.96 -20.23
CA ARG A 111 -14.08 -10.77 -20.08
C ARG A 111 -13.96 -9.79 -21.23
N ALA A 112 -12.77 -9.64 -21.81
CA ALA A 112 -12.46 -8.53 -22.72
C ALA A 112 -12.08 -8.99 -24.13
N TYR A 113 -11.70 -10.25 -24.32
CA TYR A 113 -11.38 -10.75 -25.66
C TYR A 113 -12.64 -11.21 -26.38
N SER A 114 -12.90 -10.67 -27.56
CA SER A 114 -14.07 -10.99 -28.38
C SER A 114 -13.89 -12.21 -29.27
N GLY A 115 -12.64 -12.69 -29.43
CA GLY A 115 -12.33 -13.85 -30.26
C GLY A 115 -12.48 -15.20 -29.55
N PRO A 116 -12.35 -16.31 -30.28
CA PRO A 116 -12.41 -17.64 -29.70
C PRO A 116 -11.21 -17.91 -28.79
N LEU A 117 -11.48 -18.50 -27.62
CA LEU A 117 -10.47 -18.75 -26.58
C LEU A 117 -9.61 -20.01 -26.85
N ASP A 118 -10.01 -20.85 -27.79
CA ASP A 118 -9.31 -22.08 -28.23
C ASP A 118 -8.26 -21.81 -29.33
N THR A 119 -8.00 -20.55 -29.64
CA THR A 119 -7.00 -20.16 -30.65
C THR A 119 -5.58 -20.11 -30.09
N LYS A 120 -4.58 -20.27 -30.97
CA LYS A 120 -3.16 -20.08 -30.62
C LYS A 120 -2.88 -18.67 -30.08
N VAL A 121 -3.57 -17.64 -30.58
CA VAL A 121 -3.43 -16.25 -30.14
C VAL A 121 -3.97 -16.07 -28.72
N ALA A 122 -5.16 -16.63 -28.42
CA ALA A 122 -5.69 -16.63 -27.07
C ALA A 122 -4.80 -17.41 -26.10
N GLY A 123 -4.27 -18.57 -26.52
CA GLY A 123 -3.29 -19.33 -25.75
C GLY A 123 -2.03 -18.52 -25.41
N SER A 124 -1.49 -17.80 -26.40
CA SER A 124 -0.31 -16.93 -26.23
C SER A 124 -0.55 -15.79 -25.24
N MET A 125 -1.69 -15.11 -25.35
CA MET A 125 -2.06 -14.06 -24.38
C MET A 125 -2.32 -14.62 -22.98
N LYS A 126 -2.92 -15.82 -22.87
CA LYS A 126 -3.13 -16.50 -21.58
C LYS A 126 -1.80 -16.84 -20.91
N ALA A 127 -0.80 -17.23 -21.69
CA ALA A 127 0.55 -17.51 -21.20
C ALA A 127 1.40 -16.24 -20.94
N CYS A 128 0.93 -15.06 -21.39
CA CYS A 128 1.74 -13.84 -21.46
C CYS A 128 3.10 -14.09 -22.18
N ASP A 129 3.05 -14.84 -23.28
CA ASP A 129 4.24 -15.27 -24.01
C ASP A 129 4.92 -14.09 -24.71
N GLN A 130 6.18 -13.82 -24.37
CA GLN A 130 6.98 -12.72 -24.93
C GLN A 130 7.44 -12.98 -26.37
N ASP A 131 7.52 -14.26 -26.77
CA ASP A 131 8.02 -14.73 -28.07
C ASP A 131 6.86 -15.10 -29.03
N GLY A 132 5.62 -15.03 -28.52
CA GLY A 132 4.40 -15.27 -29.28
C GLY A 132 3.98 -14.10 -30.18
N PRO A 133 2.82 -14.22 -30.86
CA PRO A 133 2.27 -13.14 -31.67
C PRO A 133 2.07 -11.86 -30.85
N LEU A 134 2.44 -10.71 -31.44
CA LEU A 134 2.23 -9.41 -30.81
C LEU A 134 0.73 -9.10 -30.72
N VAL A 135 0.23 -8.94 -29.49
CA VAL A 135 -1.13 -8.48 -29.22
C VAL A 135 -1.10 -7.36 -28.21
N MET A 136 -1.68 -6.23 -28.57
CA MET A 136 -1.79 -5.06 -27.70
C MET A 136 -3.24 -4.60 -27.58
N HIS A 137 -3.62 -4.17 -26.38
CA HIS A 137 -4.91 -3.54 -26.13
C HIS A 137 -4.69 -2.08 -25.73
N ILE A 138 -4.97 -1.17 -26.65
CA ILE A 138 -4.92 0.29 -26.43
C ILE A 138 -6.21 0.72 -25.73
N THR A 139 -6.09 1.40 -24.59
CA THR A 139 -7.23 1.84 -23.78
C THR A 139 -7.34 3.35 -23.68
N LYS A 140 -6.25 4.09 -23.93
CA LYS A 140 -6.23 5.54 -23.82
C LYS A 140 -5.30 6.17 -24.83
N LEU A 141 -5.65 7.39 -25.25
CA LEU A 141 -4.82 8.26 -26.07
C LEU A 141 -4.44 9.48 -25.23
N PHE A 142 -3.15 9.79 -25.16
CA PHE A 142 -2.64 10.98 -24.46
C PHE A 142 -2.20 12.02 -25.48
N ASN A 143 -2.72 13.24 -25.39
CA ASN A 143 -2.29 14.36 -26.23
C ASN A 143 -0.80 14.62 -26.06
N THR A 144 -0.12 14.93 -27.16
CA THR A 144 1.18 15.59 -27.10
C THR A 144 1.02 17.03 -26.60
N SER A 145 2.09 17.60 -26.04
CA SER A 145 2.09 18.97 -25.51
C SER A 145 1.80 20.03 -26.59
N ASP A 146 2.12 19.73 -27.84
CA ASP A 146 1.82 20.57 -29.01
C ASP A 146 0.41 20.33 -29.60
N ALA A 147 -0.37 19.42 -29.02
CA ALA A 147 -1.72 19.03 -29.45
C ALA A 147 -1.84 18.57 -30.91
N LYS A 148 -0.73 18.15 -31.55
CA LYS A 148 -0.74 17.69 -32.95
C LYS A 148 -0.94 16.19 -33.10
N SER A 149 -0.66 15.42 -32.06
CA SER A 149 -0.71 13.95 -32.13
C SER A 149 -1.07 13.35 -30.77
N PHE A 150 -1.19 12.03 -30.76
CA PHE A 150 -1.54 11.26 -29.57
C PHE A 150 -0.56 10.12 -29.34
N TYR A 151 -0.18 9.91 -28.09
CA TYR A 151 0.45 8.68 -27.64
C TYR A 151 -0.61 7.63 -27.28
N SER A 152 -0.52 6.47 -27.92
CA SER A 152 -1.36 5.31 -27.59
C SER A 152 -0.85 4.63 -26.32
N PHE A 153 -1.68 4.58 -25.30
CA PHE A 153 -1.42 3.86 -24.06
C PHE A 153 -2.22 2.57 -24.02
N GLY A 154 -1.51 1.47 -23.83
CA GLY A 154 -2.11 0.15 -23.81
C GLY A 154 -1.23 -0.88 -23.15
N ARG A 155 -1.79 -2.08 -23.02
CA ARG A 155 -1.11 -3.24 -22.45
C ARG A 155 -0.72 -4.20 -23.57
N VAL A 156 0.55 -4.63 -23.57
CA VAL A 156 0.99 -5.79 -24.34
C VAL A 156 0.48 -7.05 -23.62
N LEU A 157 -0.31 -7.85 -24.32
CA LEU A 157 -0.89 -9.10 -23.80
C LEU A 157 -0.08 -10.32 -24.24
N SER A 158 0.64 -10.21 -25.36
CA SER A 158 1.50 -11.25 -25.93
C SER A 158 2.50 -10.58 -26.88
N GLY A 159 3.66 -11.20 -27.07
CA GLY A 159 4.74 -10.74 -27.92
C GLY A 159 5.49 -9.53 -27.36
N THR A 160 6.36 -8.97 -28.18
CA THR A 160 7.15 -7.77 -27.87
C THR A 160 6.96 -6.71 -28.96
N ALA A 161 6.53 -5.51 -28.57
CA ALA A 161 6.49 -4.36 -29.48
C ALA A 161 7.91 -3.81 -29.66
N ARG A 162 8.33 -3.56 -30.90
CA ARG A 162 9.64 -3.00 -31.26
C ARG A 162 9.48 -1.75 -32.10
#